data_AF-A0AAU2MAU7-F1
#
_entry.id   AF-A0AAU2MAU7-F1
#
_cell.length_a   1.000
_cell.length_b   1.000
_cell.length_c   1.000
_cell.angle_alpha   90.00
_cell.angle_beta   90.00
_cell.angle_gamma   90.00
#
_symmetry.space_group_name_H-M   'P 1'
#
loop_
_entity.id
_entity.type
_entity.pdbx_description
1 polymer ?
#
loop_
_entity_poly.entity_id
_entity_poly.type
_entity_poly.pdbx_seq_one_letter_code
_entity_poly.pdbx_strand_id
1 'polypeptide(L)'
;MAGRAEQRTGGSSSGNSGGGIPDGLLIGLLAFLLGLTLLAWTATGLAGLFAHGAWPEGVTLAETPLSVRRLVTAPHDLPAAWPNTPAGELSGYGLFWGLFIGELMVLLVLTVFVLGVVARWRAVRARQRNGHYVDEDGSGAESVRARRRQESLPEPQTAAQASTPTHTQTPTPTPVPVPAPAAPAVAVEHPPAETAPLAEAGAEVPSPRAPVFYGPAATRRPTAVQAIHEAHGPALVVTSDPTVWAETKDARAKLGPVLVYDPGHLCDTPARLHWSPTAGCEQPETAAARSAALLAPVRPQARIDAATADTAETLLQCWLHAAAIDGRPFRQVHRWALGGSAHEPVRLLRTHPKAASGLAGLLESALTAHPERREMAQALTVRAFGALSSVHIRDACTPNRSDSLALESFAAEGGTLYVVGEPIEDPRSGPGAMPLLTALASHVVEHGRRMAARSSDGRLDPPMTLVLDDVAAVAPLPRLPELLANGRDMGLPALALLRSWEQARARWPQGV
;
A
#
# COMPACT_ATOMS: atom_id res chain seq x y z
N MET A 1 62.31 56.83 -30.45
CA MET A 1 61.28 56.93 -31.51
C MET A 1 60.03 56.25 -30.98
N ALA A 2 59.13 56.94 -30.27
CA ALA A 2 58.19 57.97 -30.72
C ALA A 2 57.06 57.41 -31.61
N GLY A 3 55.84 57.48 -31.07
CA GLY A 3 54.55 57.09 -31.67
C GLY A 3 53.71 56.30 -30.64
N ARG A 4 53.19 56.87 -29.54
CA ARG A 4 52.18 57.95 -29.36
C ARG A 4 50.77 57.47 -29.79
N ALA A 5 49.97 57.00 -28.81
CA ALA A 5 48.77 57.65 -28.22
C ALA A 5 47.48 57.08 -28.88
N GLU A 6 46.36 56.80 -28.21
CA GLU A 6 45.57 57.51 -27.18
C GLU A 6 44.88 56.49 -26.26
N GLN A 7 44.92 56.59 -24.92
CA GLN A 7 44.15 57.43 -23.98
C GLN A 7 42.65 57.09 -23.78
N ARG A 8 42.38 56.61 -22.54
CA ARG A 8 41.27 56.98 -21.60
C ARG A 8 39.85 56.53 -21.99
N THR A 9 38.99 55.99 -21.13
CA THR A 9 38.62 56.19 -19.71
C THR A 9 38.04 54.86 -19.17
N GLY A 10 38.18 54.43 -17.90
CA GLY A 10 37.68 55.05 -16.68
C GLY A 10 36.19 54.73 -16.47
N GLY A 11 35.85 53.79 -15.58
CA GLY A 11 34.45 53.57 -15.17
C GLY A 11 34.19 52.27 -14.43
N SER A 12 34.40 52.27 -13.12
CA SER A 12 33.82 51.32 -12.19
C SER A 12 32.28 51.46 -12.16
N SER A 13 31.55 50.37 -12.36
CA SER A 13 30.17 50.24 -11.87
C SER A 13 29.82 48.79 -11.56
N SER A 14 29.81 48.49 -10.28
CA SER A 14 28.87 47.55 -9.67
C SER A 14 27.45 47.84 -10.17
N GLY A 15 26.79 46.85 -10.77
CA GLY A 15 25.46 47.05 -11.36
C GLY A 15 24.74 45.73 -11.66
N ASN A 16 24.16 45.15 -10.62
CA ASN A 16 22.86 44.46 -10.62
C ASN A 16 22.58 43.45 -11.75
N SER A 17 22.91 42.17 -11.53
CA SER A 17 22.27 41.06 -12.24
C SER A 17 20.80 40.99 -11.84
N GLY A 18 19.95 41.71 -12.58
CA GLY A 18 18.50 41.62 -12.47
C GLY A 18 18.05 40.19 -12.81
N GLY A 19 17.47 39.51 -11.83
CA GLY A 19 16.80 38.23 -12.04
C GLY A 19 15.59 38.44 -12.93
N GLY A 20 15.66 37.96 -14.17
CA GLY A 20 14.49 37.80 -15.03
C GLY A 20 13.57 36.74 -14.45
N ILE A 21 12.28 37.04 -14.35
CA ILE A 21 11.26 36.07 -13.99
C ILE A 21 11.26 35.00 -15.10
N PRO A 22 11.37 33.70 -14.79
CA PRO A 22 11.41 32.67 -15.81
C PRO A 22 10.12 32.70 -16.64
N ASP A 23 10.25 32.65 -17.97
CA ASP A 23 9.12 32.74 -18.91
C ASP A 23 8.02 31.71 -18.64
N GLY A 24 8.39 30.54 -18.10
CA GLY A 24 7.43 29.52 -17.67
C GLY A 24 6.55 29.96 -16.48
N LEU A 25 7.07 30.79 -15.58
CA LEU A 25 6.30 31.35 -14.46
C LEU A 25 5.35 32.44 -14.96
N LEU A 26 5.76 33.24 -15.96
CA LEU A 26 4.88 34.22 -16.61
C LEU A 26 3.74 33.54 -17.36
N ILE A 27 4.02 32.49 -18.14
CA ILE A 27 3.00 31.73 -18.87
C ILE A 27 2.06 31.00 -17.91
N GLY A 28 2.60 30.40 -16.84
CA GLY A 28 1.80 29.75 -15.80
C GLY A 28 0.89 30.72 -15.08
N LEU A 29 1.38 31.91 -14.73
CA LEU A 29 0.59 32.96 -14.11
C LEU A 29 -0.51 33.47 -15.04
N LEU A 30 -0.22 33.65 -16.33
CA LEU A 30 -1.20 34.10 -17.32
C LEU A 30 -2.32 33.06 -17.52
N ALA A 31 -1.95 31.77 -17.61
CA ALA A 31 -2.92 30.67 -17.71
C ALA A 31 -3.78 30.55 -16.44
N PHE A 32 -3.19 30.74 -15.26
CA PHE A 32 -3.91 30.75 -13.99
C PHE A 32 -4.92 31.90 -13.92
N LEU A 33 -4.51 33.12 -14.29
CA LEU A 33 -5.39 34.28 -14.31
C LEU A 33 -6.54 34.09 -15.31
N LEU A 34 -6.27 33.55 -16.50
CA LEU A 34 -7.29 33.28 -17.50
C LEU A 34 -8.27 32.19 -17.04
N GLY A 35 -7.78 31.12 -16.43
CA GLY A 35 -8.60 30.07 -15.83
C GLY A 35 -9.50 30.61 -14.70
N LEU A 36 -8.95 31.46 -13.84
CA LEU A 36 -9.69 32.12 -12.76
C LEU A 36 -10.81 33.01 -13.30
N THR A 37 -10.55 33.75 -14.39
CA THR A 37 -11.57 34.59 -15.04
C THR A 37 -12.68 33.78 -15.69
N LEU A 38 -12.36 32.64 -16.30
CA LEU A 38 -13.37 31.78 -16.89
C LEU A 38 -14.26 31.15 -15.80
N LEU A 39 -13.65 30.71 -14.70
CA LEU A 39 -14.34 30.07 -13.58
C LEU A 39 -15.24 31.06 -12.81
N ALA A 40 -14.82 32.32 -12.68
CA ALA A 40 -15.66 33.37 -12.12
C ALA A 40 -16.84 33.74 -13.04
N TRP A 41 -16.64 33.72 -14.37
CA TRP A 41 -17.70 33.97 -15.34
C TRP A 41 -18.74 32.85 -15.33
N THR A 42 -18.30 31.57 -15.37
CA THR A 42 -19.20 30.40 -15.31
C THR A 42 -19.96 30.36 -14.01
N ALA A 43 -19.29 30.53 -12.87
CA ALA A 43 -19.95 30.54 -11.57
C ALA A 43 -21.00 31.66 -11.46
N THR A 44 -20.73 32.86 -12.01
CA THR A 44 -21.69 33.98 -12.01
C THR A 44 -22.92 33.65 -12.86
N GLY A 45 -22.70 33.12 -14.06
CA GLY A 45 -23.79 32.78 -14.99
C GLY A 45 -24.65 31.61 -14.52
N LEU A 46 -24.02 30.54 -14.01
CA LEU A 46 -24.73 29.41 -13.41
C LEU A 46 -25.50 29.81 -12.16
N ALA A 47 -24.95 30.69 -11.32
CA ALA A 47 -25.66 31.15 -10.13
C ALA A 47 -26.90 31.98 -10.48
N GLY A 48 -26.82 32.86 -11.49
CA GLY A 48 -27.98 33.58 -12.02
C GLY A 48 -29.02 32.63 -12.64
N LEU A 49 -28.57 31.64 -13.40
CA LEU A 49 -29.44 30.62 -14.01
C LEU A 49 -30.18 29.80 -12.95
N PHE A 50 -29.51 29.37 -11.87
CA PHE A 50 -30.14 28.60 -10.80
C PHE A 50 -31.04 29.43 -9.88
N ALA A 51 -30.75 30.74 -9.72
CA ALA A 51 -31.54 31.61 -8.86
C ALA A 51 -32.80 32.16 -9.56
N HIS A 52 -32.70 32.50 -10.85
CA HIS A 52 -33.73 33.25 -11.57
C HIS A 52 -34.22 32.54 -12.85
N GLY A 53 -33.67 31.38 -13.19
CA GLY A 53 -34.12 30.56 -14.33
C GLY A 53 -33.67 31.07 -15.71
N ALA A 54 -32.87 32.13 -15.76
CA ALA A 54 -32.33 32.71 -16.99
C ALA A 54 -30.86 33.11 -16.79
N TRP A 55 -30.10 33.14 -17.88
CA TRP A 55 -28.72 33.62 -17.85
C TRP A 55 -28.73 35.16 -17.74
N PRO A 56 -28.01 35.78 -16.78
CA PRO A 56 -28.08 37.22 -16.56
C PRO A 56 -27.61 38.04 -17.77
N GLU A 57 -28.33 39.12 -18.09
CA GLU A 57 -27.91 40.04 -19.15
C GLU A 57 -26.80 40.97 -18.63
N GLY A 58 -25.69 41.06 -19.37
CA GLY A 58 -24.53 41.89 -19.01
C GLY A 58 -23.32 41.15 -18.39
N VAL A 59 -23.43 39.84 -18.09
CA VAL A 59 -22.28 39.03 -17.65
C VAL A 59 -21.42 38.64 -18.86
N THR A 60 -20.53 39.55 -19.27
CA THR A 60 -19.65 39.34 -20.42
C THR A 60 -18.25 38.91 -20.00
N LEU A 61 -17.62 38.04 -20.81
CA LEU A 61 -16.25 37.57 -20.58
C LEU A 61 -15.21 38.70 -20.55
N ALA A 62 -15.49 39.82 -21.22
CA ALA A 62 -14.59 40.97 -21.27
C ALA A 62 -14.52 41.74 -19.95
N GLU A 63 -15.60 41.72 -19.16
CA GLU A 63 -15.69 42.47 -17.90
C GLU A 63 -15.26 41.64 -16.67
N THR A 64 -15.22 40.31 -16.81
CA THR A 64 -14.89 39.39 -15.71
C THR A 64 -13.57 39.66 -14.98
N PRO A 65 -12.45 40.04 -15.64
CA PRO A 65 -11.20 40.32 -14.92
C PRO A 65 -11.31 41.48 -13.93
N LEU A 66 -12.10 42.51 -14.26
CA LEU A 66 -12.37 43.63 -13.37
C LEU A 66 -13.35 43.24 -12.25
N SER A 67 -14.34 42.40 -12.57
CA SER A 67 -15.29 41.85 -11.60
C SER A 67 -14.58 40.97 -10.56
N VAL A 68 -13.67 40.08 -10.98
CA VAL A 68 -12.83 39.23 -10.09
C VAL A 68 -12.02 40.10 -9.13
N ARG A 69 -11.40 41.18 -9.62
CA ARG A 69 -10.66 42.11 -8.77
C ARG A 69 -11.57 42.78 -7.71
N ARG A 70 -12.81 43.12 -8.06
CA ARG A 70 -13.78 43.74 -7.13
C ARG A 70 -14.33 42.73 -6.11
N LEU A 71 -14.58 41.50 -6.53
CA LEU A 71 -14.95 40.37 -5.67
C LEU A 71 -13.89 40.05 -4.61
N VAL A 72 -12.60 40.20 -4.94
CA VAL A 72 -11.52 40.05 -3.96
C VAL A 72 -11.56 41.15 -2.89
N THR A 73 -11.96 42.37 -3.26
CA THR A 73 -12.05 43.50 -2.31
C THR A 73 -13.36 43.53 -1.52
N ALA A 74 -14.46 43.00 -2.08
CA ALA A 74 -15.79 43.00 -1.48
C ALA A 74 -16.50 41.65 -1.77
N PRO A 75 -16.15 40.57 -1.06
CA PRO A 75 -16.58 39.21 -1.41
C PRO A 75 -18.09 38.91 -1.22
N HIS A 76 -18.83 39.82 -0.58
CA HIS A 76 -20.25 39.65 -0.29
C HIS A 76 -21.16 40.49 -1.21
N ASP A 77 -20.59 41.35 -2.06
CA ASP A 77 -21.32 42.30 -2.88
C ASP A 77 -21.19 41.97 -4.37
N LEU A 78 -22.02 41.00 -4.81
CA LEU A 78 -22.08 40.53 -6.19
C LEU A 78 -22.56 41.63 -7.17
N PRO A 79 -23.55 42.47 -6.82
CA PRO A 79 -23.96 43.61 -7.65
C PRO A 79 -22.85 44.66 -7.85
N ALA A 80 -22.03 44.94 -6.83
CA ALA A 80 -20.89 45.84 -7.00
C ALA A 80 -19.79 45.27 -7.91
N ALA A 81 -19.69 43.94 -8.01
CA ALA A 81 -18.76 43.28 -8.92
C ALA A 81 -19.20 43.40 -10.40
N TRP A 82 -20.51 43.40 -10.67
CA TRP A 82 -21.11 43.45 -12.01
C TRP A 82 -22.04 44.66 -12.18
N PRO A 83 -21.49 45.89 -12.33
CA PRO A 83 -22.28 47.12 -12.30
C PRO A 83 -23.23 47.30 -13.49
N ASN A 84 -22.98 46.58 -14.59
CA ASN A 84 -23.77 46.66 -15.83
C ASN A 84 -24.90 45.62 -15.89
N THR A 85 -25.03 44.75 -14.87
CA THR A 85 -26.08 43.73 -14.77
C THR A 85 -27.14 44.17 -13.76
N PRO A 86 -28.44 44.07 -14.07
CA PRO A 86 -29.50 44.40 -13.12
C PRO A 86 -29.37 43.59 -11.82
N ALA A 87 -29.37 44.27 -10.66
CA ALA A 87 -29.16 43.63 -9.36
C ALA A 87 -30.22 42.54 -9.03
N GLY A 88 -31.39 42.59 -9.66
CA GLY A 88 -32.45 41.59 -9.52
C GLY A 88 -32.21 40.28 -10.28
N GLU A 89 -31.19 40.20 -11.13
CA GLU A 89 -30.83 38.99 -11.89
C GLU A 89 -29.66 38.22 -11.26
N LEU A 90 -28.97 38.83 -10.28
CA LEU A 90 -27.80 38.26 -9.62
C LEU A 90 -28.20 37.46 -8.39
N SER A 91 -27.66 36.24 -8.27
CA SER A 91 -27.89 35.37 -7.12
C SER A 91 -27.30 35.94 -5.82
N GLY A 92 -27.77 35.46 -4.67
CA GLY A 92 -27.10 35.70 -3.39
C GLY A 92 -25.66 35.16 -3.38
N TYR A 93 -24.76 35.86 -2.68
CA TYR A 93 -23.31 35.58 -2.66
C TYR A 93 -22.96 34.12 -2.31
N GLY A 94 -23.75 33.46 -1.46
CA GLY A 94 -23.52 32.07 -1.05
C GLY A 94 -23.64 31.06 -2.19
N LEU A 95 -24.59 31.25 -3.12
CA LEU A 95 -24.77 30.35 -4.26
C LEU A 95 -23.62 30.48 -5.26
N PHE A 96 -23.21 31.72 -5.53
CA PHE A 96 -22.04 32.01 -6.34
C PHE A 96 -20.76 31.35 -5.80
N TRP A 97 -20.44 31.55 -4.51
CA TRP A 97 -19.24 30.96 -3.92
C TRP A 97 -19.30 29.43 -3.84
N GLY A 98 -20.48 28.86 -3.62
CA GLY A 98 -20.69 27.41 -3.66
C GLY A 98 -20.37 26.80 -5.03
N LEU A 99 -20.86 27.42 -6.11
CA LEU A 99 -20.59 26.99 -7.48
C LEU A 99 -19.14 27.23 -7.89
N PHE A 100 -18.57 28.37 -7.52
CA PHE A 100 -17.16 28.69 -7.77
C PHE A 100 -16.21 27.69 -7.10
N ILE A 101 -16.42 27.37 -5.82
CA ILE A 101 -15.59 26.37 -5.11
C ILE A 101 -15.82 24.96 -5.68
N GLY A 102 -17.06 24.64 -6.03
CA GLY A 102 -17.41 23.36 -6.67
C GLY A 102 -16.71 23.16 -8.01
N GLU A 103 -16.75 24.15 -8.89
CA GLU A 103 -16.07 24.14 -10.19
C GLU A 103 -14.54 24.04 -10.03
N LEU A 104 -13.96 24.77 -9.06
CA LEU A 104 -12.53 24.70 -8.76
C LEU A 104 -12.12 23.30 -8.29
N MET A 105 -12.93 22.66 -7.43
CA MET A 105 -12.67 21.31 -6.94
C MET A 105 -12.74 20.28 -8.08
N VAL A 106 -13.74 20.39 -8.96
CA VAL A 106 -13.87 19.51 -10.13
C VAL A 106 -12.67 19.67 -11.07
N LEU A 107 -12.25 20.91 -11.36
CA LEU A 107 -11.09 21.17 -12.21
C LEU A 107 -9.80 20.61 -11.60
N LEU A 108 -9.62 20.73 -10.28
CA LEU A 108 -8.47 20.18 -9.58
C LEU A 108 -8.43 18.65 -9.65
N VAL A 109 -9.57 17.99 -9.40
CA VAL A 109 -9.69 16.52 -9.50
C VAL A 109 -9.40 16.05 -10.93
N LEU A 110 -9.97 16.73 -11.93
CA LEU A 110 -9.76 16.39 -13.34
C LEU A 110 -8.30 16.58 -13.77
N THR A 111 -7.64 17.62 -13.28
CA THR A 111 -6.21 17.87 -13.55
C THR A 111 -5.33 16.76 -12.97
N VAL A 112 -5.58 16.35 -11.73
CA VAL A 112 -4.85 15.23 -11.08
C VAL A 112 -5.11 13.92 -11.81
N PHE A 113 -6.35 13.66 -12.23
CA PHE A 113 -6.73 12.47 -12.97
C PHE A 113 -6.02 12.40 -14.34
N VAL A 114 -6.05 13.48 -15.13
CA VAL A 114 -5.38 13.56 -16.43
C VAL A 114 -3.87 13.37 -16.28
N LEU A 115 -3.26 13.99 -15.26
CA LEU A 115 -1.83 13.83 -14.99
C LEU A 115 -1.48 12.36 -14.65
N GLY A 116 -2.32 11.69 -13.85
CA GLY A 116 -2.18 10.26 -13.53
C GLY A 116 -2.31 9.35 -14.76
N VAL A 117 -3.28 9.63 -15.65
CA VAL A 117 -3.48 8.87 -16.90
C VAL A 117 -2.31 9.07 -17.87
N VAL A 118 -1.84 10.31 -18.06
CA VAL A 118 -0.71 10.63 -18.95
C VAL A 118 0.60 10.02 -18.45
N ALA A 119 0.85 10.04 -17.14
CA ALA A 119 2.02 9.40 -16.54
C ALA A 119 2.00 7.87 -16.75
N ARG A 120 0.83 7.25 -16.56
CA ARG A 120 0.62 5.81 -16.78
C ARG A 120 0.80 5.43 -18.26
N TRP A 121 0.30 6.25 -19.20
CA TRP A 121 0.45 6.03 -20.64
C TRP A 121 1.89 6.20 -21.14
N ARG A 122 2.61 7.21 -20.64
CA ARG A 122 4.04 7.42 -20.93
C ARG A 122 4.91 6.28 -20.41
N ALA A 123 4.61 5.74 -19.22
CA ALA A 123 5.31 4.59 -18.65
C ALA A 123 5.12 3.30 -19.46
N VAL A 124 3.94 3.10 -20.06
CA VAL A 124 3.66 1.94 -20.93
C VAL A 124 4.37 2.07 -22.28
N ARG A 125 4.37 3.25 -22.90
CA ARG A 125 5.07 3.48 -24.18
C ARG A 125 6.60 3.40 -24.07
N ALA A 126 7.18 3.82 -22.95
CA ALA A 126 8.62 3.68 -22.72
C ALA A 126 9.06 2.20 -22.66
N ARG A 127 8.18 1.29 -22.22
CA ARG A 127 8.46 -0.16 -22.15
C ARG A 127 8.39 -0.84 -23.52
N GLN A 128 7.56 -0.37 -24.44
CA GLN A 128 7.46 -0.94 -25.79
C GLN A 128 8.64 -0.57 -26.70
N ARG A 129 9.26 0.60 -26.49
CA ARG A 129 10.44 1.04 -27.26
C ARG A 129 11.74 0.33 -26.86
N ASN A 130 11.82 -0.22 -25.65
CA ASN A 130 12.99 -0.97 -25.18
C ASN A 130 12.90 -2.49 -25.47
N GLY A 131 11.77 -2.97 -26.02
CA GLY A 131 11.51 -4.39 -26.29
C GLY A 131 11.72 -4.83 -27.74
N HIS A 132 12.21 -3.95 -28.64
CA HIS A 132 12.39 -4.23 -30.08
C HIS A 132 13.83 -4.00 -30.57
N TYR A 133 14.82 -3.91 -29.67
CA TYR A 133 16.23 -3.72 -30.03
C TYR A 133 17.17 -4.80 -29.48
N VAL A 134 16.63 -5.94 -29.06
CA VAL A 134 17.42 -7.12 -28.71
C VAL A 134 16.87 -8.30 -29.47
N ASP A 135 16.98 -8.23 -30.80
CA ASP A 135 17.23 -9.40 -31.61
C ASP A 135 17.94 -8.94 -32.88
N GLU A 136 18.93 -9.73 -33.28
CA GLU A 136 19.80 -9.63 -34.47
C GLU A 136 21.08 -8.76 -34.40
N ASP A 137 22.17 -9.53 -34.44
CA ASP A 137 23.48 -9.34 -35.06
C ASP A 137 24.64 -8.64 -34.35
N GLY A 138 25.75 -9.40 -34.34
CA GLY A 138 27.06 -9.02 -33.86
C GLY A 138 27.96 -8.38 -34.92
N SER A 139 29.25 -8.41 -34.62
CA SER A 139 30.35 -7.59 -35.19
C SER A 139 30.27 -6.14 -34.70
N GLY A 140 31.34 -5.51 -34.23
CA GLY A 140 32.68 -5.45 -34.78
C GLY A 140 33.08 -3.97 -34.65
N ALA A 141 34.30 -3.72 -34.19
CA ALA A 141 34.79 -2.38 -33.93
C ALA A 141 34.80 -1.51 -35.20
N GLU A 142 34.18 -0.32 -35.16
CA GLU A 142 34.60 0.89 -35.88
C GLU A 142 33.58 2.03 -35.65
N SER A 143 34.06 3.19 -35.23
CA SER A 143 33.50 4.56 -35.49
C SER A 143 33.64 5.55 -34.32
N VAL A 144 34.80 5.57 -33.67
CA VAL A 144 35.39 6.87 -33.28
C VAL A 144 35.89 7.54 -34.56
N ARG A 145 35.03 8.30 -35.25
CA ARG A 145 35.37 9.42 -36.17
C ARG A 145 34.15 9.83 -37.02
N ALA A 146 33.20 10.54 -36.42
CA ALA A 146 32.32 11.42 -37.18
C ALA A 146 31.82 12.58 -36.31
N ARG A 147 32.77 13.26 -35.64
CA ARG A 147 32.58 14.67 -35.34
C ARG A 147 32.64 15.42 -36.67
N ARG A 148 31.50 15.68 -37.31
CA ARG A 148 31.25 16.95 -38.00
C ARG A 148 29.83 17.03 -38.53
N ARG A 149 29.22 18.15 -38.14
CA ARG A 149 28.63 19.12 -39.07
C ARG A 149 27.14 18.90 -39.37
N GLN A 150 26.40 19.97 -39.07
CA GLN A 150 25.10 20.36 -39.62
C GLN A 150 23.88 19.59 -39.10
N GLU A 151 22.70 20.17 -38.92
CA GLU A 151 22.15 21.53 -38.98
C GLU A 151 20.64 21.37 -38.67
N SER A 152 19.97 22.47 -38.33
CA SER A 152 18.52 22.71 -38.50
C SER A 152 17.48 21.95 -37.63
N LEU A 153 16.75 22.75 -36.83
CA LEU A 153 15.30 22.62 -36.53
C LEU A 153 14.48 22.41 -37.84
N PRO A 154 13.22 21.90 -37.86
CA PRO A 154 12.14 22.18 -36.89
C PRO A 154 11.12 21.03 -36.59
N GLU A 155 10.21 21.31 -35.65
CA GLU A 155 8.87 20.71 -35.46
C GLU A 155 7.94 20.95 -36.69
N PRO A 156 6.62 20.65 -36.71
CA PRO A 156 5.74 19.68 -35.99
C PRO A 156 4.71 19.00 -36.95
N GLN A 157 3.95 17.94 -36.54
CA GLN A 157 2.69 17.56 -37.24
C GLN A 157 1.59 16.96 -36.33
N THR A 158 0.57 17.78 -36.07
CA THR A 158 -0.88 17.71 -36.36
C THR A 158 -1.59 16.37 -36.71
N ALA A 159 -2.74 16.17 -36.03
CA ALA A 159 -4.04 15.59 -36.50
C ALA A 159 -4.11 14.11 -36.91
N ALA A 160 -5.26 13.41 -36.92
CA ALA A 160 -6.60 13.52 -36.35
C ALA A 160 -7.38 12.26 -36.81
N GLN A 161 -8.63 12.15 -36.34
CA GLN A 161 -9.75 11.35 -36.87
C GLN A 161 -9.82 9.89 -36.39
N ALA A 162 -10.79 9.47 -35.58
CA ALA A 162 -12.26 9.59 -35.59
C ALA A 162 -12.87 8.24 -36.03
N SER A 163 -13.79 7.70 -35.23
CA SER A 163 -15.05 7.06 -35.65
C SER A 163 -15.80 6.52 -34.41
N THR A 164 -16.85 7.25 -34.03
CA THR A 164 -18.14 6.82 -33.43
C THR A 164 -18.78 5.70 -34.30
N PRO A 165 -19.93 5.02 -33.97
CA PRO A 165 -21.04 5.49 -33.13
C PRO A 165 -21.82 4.48 -32.22
N THR A 166 -22.47 5.08 -31.21
CA THR A 166 -23.90 4.98 -30.81
C THR A 166 -24.51 3.72 -30.17
N HIS A 167 -24.76 3.89 -28.86
CA HIS A 167 -26.00 3.69 -28.07
C HIS A 167 -27.14 2.78 -28.55
N THR A 168 -27.76 2.09 -27.58
CA THR A 168 -29.24 2.04 -27.38
C THR A 168 -29.54 1.62 -25.93
N GLN A 169 -29.93 2.57 -25.07
CA GLN A 169 -31.28 2.85 -24.51
C GLN A 169 -31.67 2.03 -23.26
N THR A 170 -32.20 2.75 -22.27
CA THR A 170 -32.98 2.28 -21.10
C THR A 170 -34.42 2.80 -21.28
N PRO A 171 -35.47 2.12 -20.78
CA PRO A 171 -36.13 2.63 -19.56
C PRO A 171 -36.83 1.58 -18.64
N THR A 172 -36.68 1.76 -17.31
CA THR A 172 -37.65 1.90 -16.17
C THR A 172 -39.10 1.29 -16.26
N PRO A 173 -39.88 1.07 -15.15
CA PRO A 173 -39.77 0.17 -13.96
C PRO A 173 -41.07 -0.60 -13.49
N THR A 174 -40.92 -1.48 -12.47
CA THR A 174 -41.89 -2.01 -11.41
C THR A 174 -43.10 -2.89 -11.80
N PRO A 175 -43.74 -3.73 -10.92
CA PRO A 175 -43.49 -4.08 -9.50
C PRO A 175 -43.58 -5.60 -9.10
N VAL A 176 -43.39 -5.90 -7.79
CA VAL A 176 -43.31 -7.19 -7.05
C VAL A 176 -44.69 -7.86 -6.83
N PRO A 177 -44.83 -9.20 -6.64
CA PRO A 177 -45.03 -9.78 -5.28
C PRO A 177 -44.48 -11.23 -5.02
N VAL A 178 -44.32 -11.56 -3.74
CA VAL A 178 -43.93 -12.85 -3.11
C VAL A 178 -45.12 -13.82 -3.02
N PRO A 179 -44.94 -15.17 -3.03
CA PRO A 179 -45.22 -15.98 -1.83
C PRO A 179 -44.33 -17.26 -1.64
N ALA A 180 -44.23 -17.73 -0.39
CA ALA A 180 -43.94 -19.12 0.04
C ALA A 180 -45.21 -19.68 0.76
N PRO A 181 -45.34 -20.93 1.30
CA PRO A 181 -44.43 -22.09 1.42
C PRO A 181 -45.10 -23.49 1.15
N ALA A 182 -44.35 -24.62 1.29
CA ALA A 182 -44.73 -25.91 1.95
C ALA A 182 -44.04 -27.19 1.40
N ALA A 183 -43.61 -28.09 2.32
CA ALA A 183 -43.25 -29.53 2.14
C ALA A 183 -44.49 -30.43 2.44
N PRO A 184 -44.48 -31.79 2.61
CA PRO A 184 -43.45 -32.86 2.44
C PRO A 184 -43.97 -34.16 1.70
N ALA A 185 -43.12 -35.18 1.42
CA ALA A 185 -43.57 -36.59 1.27
C ALA A 185 -42.39 -37.60 1.34
N VAL A 186 -42.30 -38.44 2.38
CA VAL A 186 -42.69 -39.88 2.52
C VAL A 186 -41.54 -40.86 2.27
N ALA A 187 -41.27 -41.67 3.30
CA ALA A 187 -40.38 -42.83 3.35
C ALA A 187 -41.07 -44.11 2.85
N VAL A 188 -40.29 -45.05 2.28
CA VAL A 188 -40.71 -46.44 2.07
C VAL A 188 -39.56 -47.39 2.45
N GLU A 189 -39.92 -48.41 3.24
CA GLU A 189 -39.08 -49.50 3.79
C GLU A 189 -38.70 -50.60 2.77
N HIS A 190 -37.58 -51.28 3.08
CA HIS A 190 -36.93 -52.50 2.55
C HIS A 190 -37.83 -53.78 2.52
N PRO A 191 -37.51 -54.94 1.85
CA PRO A 191 -36.26 -55.78 1.98
C PRO A 191 -35.94 -56.74 0.76
N PRO A 192 -35.18 -57.86 0.87
CA PRO A 192 -33.76 -58.04 1.25
C PRO A 192 -32.88 -58.82 0.22
N ALA A 193 -31.56 -58.76 0.44
CA ALA A 193 -30.51 -59.76 0.17
C ALA A 193 -30.11 -60.15 -1.28
N GLU A 194 -28.91 -59.74 -1.71
CA GLU A 194 -27.89 -60.70 -2.16
C GLU A 194 -26.47 -60.11 -2.03
N THR A 195 -25.59 -60.86 -1.38
CA THR A 195 -24.18 -60.57 -1.07
C THR A 195 -23.29 -60.73 -2.31
N ALA A 196 -22.57 -59.67 -2.69
CA ALA A 196 -21.32 -59.75 -3.43
C ALA A 196 -20.42 -58.58 -3.01
N PRO A 197 -19.12 -58.80 -2.72
CA PRO A 197 -18.26 -57.78 -2.12
C PRO A 197 -17.90 -56.74 -3.18
N LEU A 198 -18.46 -55.53 -3.08
CA LEU A 198 -17.83 -54.37 -3.71
C LEU A 198 -16.58 -54.05 -2.90
N ALA A 199 -15.43 -54.27 -3.51
CA ALA A 199 -14.20 -53.64 -3.10
C ALA A 199 -14.47 -52.14 -2.94
N GLU A 200 -14.44 -51.67 -1.69
CA GLU A 200 -14.27 -50.26 -1.40
C GLU A 200 -13.00 -49.84 -2.12
N ALA A 201 -13.17 -49.12 -3.23
CA ALA A 201 -12.14 -48.27 -3.77
C ALA A 201 -11.90 -47.18 -2.73
N GLY A 202 -11.17 -47.54 -1.68
CA GLY A 202 -10.48 -46.59 -0.84
C GLY A 202 -9.66 -45.73 -1.79
N ALA A 203 -10.08 -44.49 -1.96
CA ALA A 203 -9.21 -43.45 -2.48
C ALA A 203 -8.12 -43.22 -1.41
N GLU A 204 -7.20 -44.17 -1.31
CA GLU A 204 -5.87 -43.91 -0.80
C GLU A 204 -5.25 -42.86 -1.73
N VAL A 205 -5.32 -41.60 -1.32
CA VAL A 205 -4.46 -40.57 -1.86
C VAL A 205 -3.38 -40.25 -0.82
N PRO A 206 -2.24 -40.97 -0.81
CA PRO A 206 -1.03 -40.46 -0.24
C PRO A 206 -0.21 -39.87 -1.38
N SER A 207 -0.29 -38.56 -1.61
CA SER A 207 0.72 -37.87 -2.43
C SER A 207 0.77 -36.38 -2.09
N PRO A 208 1.97 -35.81 -1.95
CA PRO A 208 2.14 -34.51 -1.33
C PRO A 208 1.46 -33.42 -2.13
N ARG A 209 0.72 -32.53 -1.45
CA ARG A 209 0.29 -31.26 -2.06
C ARG A 209 1.52 -30.55 -2.60
N ALA A 210 1.43 -30.02 -3.82
CA ALA A 210 2.41 -29.04 -4.27
C ALA A 210 2.48 -27.93 -3.21
N PRO A 211 3.69 -27.52 -2.78
CA PRO A 211 3.84 -26.51 -1.73
C PRO A 211 3.27 -25.15 -2.15
N VAL A 212 3.04 -24.95 -3.45
CA VAL A 212 2.43 -23.76 -4.02
C VAL A 212 1.25 -24.12 -4.91
N PHE A 213 0.13 -23.43 -4.73
CA PHE A 213 -1.06 -23.54 -5.56
C PHE A 213 -1.48 -22.16 -6.06
N TYR A 214 -1.81 -22.06 -7.35
CA TYR A 214 -2.30 -20.84 -7.98
C TYR A 214 -3.75 -21.01 -8.40
N GLY A 215 -4.61 -20.05 -8.05
CA GLY A 215 -5.99 -20.07 -8.51
C GLY A 215 -6.85 -18.97 -7.90
N PRO A 216 -8.09 -18.79 -8.36
CA PRO A 216 -9.06 -17.86 -7.79
C PRO A 216 -9.56 -18.32 -6.40
N ALA A 217 -10.21 -17.42 -5.66
CA ALA A 217 -10.67 -17.68 -4.29
C ALA A 217 -11.56 -18.94 -4.19
N ALA A 218 -12.41 -19.16 -5.20
CA ALA A 218 -13.28 -20.34 -5.30
C ALA A 218 -12.53 -21.68 -5.28
N THR A 219 -11.26 -21.70 -5.69
CA THR A 219 -10.42 -22.91 -5.68
C THR A 219 -9.43 -22.95 -4.50
N ARG A 220 -8.92 -21.78 -4.08
CA ARG A 220 -8.01 -21.71 -2.93
C ARG A 220 -8.71 -22.00 -1.62
N ARG A 221 -9.90 -21.43 -1.38
CA ARG A 221 -10.65 -21.62 -0.14
C ARG A 221 -10.87 -23.09 0.23
N PRO A 222 -11.48 -23.94 -0.62
CA PRO A 222 -11.68 -25.35 -0.27
C PRO A 222 -10.34 -26.07 -0.05
N THR A 223 -9.29 -25.70 -0.79
CA THR A 223 -7.93 -26.24 -0.59
C THR A 223 -7.35 -25.84 0.77
N ALA A 224 -7.56 -24.61 1.22
CA ALA A 224 -7.15 -24.12 2.54
C ALA A 224 -7.89 -24.85 3.66
N VAL A 225 -9.23 -24.90 3.57
CA VAL A 225 -10.10 -25.57 4.55
C VAL A 225 -9.71 -27.04 4.70
N GLN A 226 -9.53 -27.75 3.59
CA GLN A 226 -9.09 -29.14 3.60
C GLN A 226 -7.72 -29.31 4.27
N ALA A 227 -6.74 -28.45 3.94
CA ALA A 227 -5.42 -28.50 4.56
C ALA A 227 -5.46 -28.21 6.08
N ILE A 228 -6.37 -27.35 6.54
CA ILE A 228 -6.57 -27.05 7.97
C ILE A 228 -7.19 -28.26 8.71
N HIS A 229 -8.14 -28.95 8.08
CA HIS A 229 -8.74 -30.15 8.66
C HIS A 229 -7.76 -31.32 8.77
N GLU A 230 -6.85 -31.47 7.81
CA GLU A 230 -5.83 -32.51 7.80
C GLU A 230 -4.61 -32.19 8.69
N ALA A 231 -4.48 -30.97 9.20
CA ALA A 231 -3.42 -30.64 10.13
C ALA A 231 -3.70 -31.33 11.48
N HIS A 232 -2.94 -32.35 11.87
CA HIS A 232 -3.14 -32.98 13.18
C HIS A 232 -2.38 -32.27 14.32
N GLY A 233 -1.27 -31.59 13.98
CA GLY A 233 -0.46 -30.81 14.91
C GLY A 233 -0.92 -29.35 15.03
N PRO A 234 -0.07 -28.48 15.60
CA PRO A 234 -0.34 -27.05 15.63
C PRO A 234 -0.39 -26.46 14.22
N ALA A 235 -1.07 -25.32 14.06
CA ALA A 235 -1.20 -24.70 12.74
C ALA A 235 -1.11 -23.17 12.78
N LEU A 236 -0.51 -22.60 11.72
CA LEU A 236 -0.58 -21.17 11.40
C LEU A 236 -1.39 -21.02 10.12
N VAL A 237 -2.49 -20.28 10.20
CA VAL A 237 -3.36 -20.00 9.07
C VAL A 237 -3.30 -18.51 8.76
N VAL A 238 -2.81 -18.14 7.59
CA VAL A 238 -2.96 -16.79 7.02
C VAL A 238 -4.09 -16.85 6.01
N THR A 239 -5.05 -15.92 6.07
CA THR A 239 -6.13 -15.88 5.07
C THR A 239 -6.74 -14.49 4.93
N SER A 240 -7.25 -14.20 3.73
CA SER A 240 -8.08 -13.03 3.46
C SER A 240 -9.58 -13.29 3.69
N ASP A 241 -9.97 -14.55 3.87
CA ASP A 241 -11.37 -14.96 3.94
C ASP A 241 -11.76 -15.33 5.38
N PRO A 242 -12.50 -14.48 6.10
CA PRO A 242 -12.88 -14.73 7.51
C PRO A 242 -13.76 -15.98 7.67
N THR A 243 -14.38 -16.45 6.59
CA THR A 243 -15.18 -17.68 6.63
C THR A 243 -14.32 -18.95 6.71
N VAL A 244 -13.05 -18.92 6.28
CA VAL A 244 -12.10 -20.02 6.51
C VAL A 244 -11.93 -20.25 8.02
N TRP A 245 -11.80 -19.17 8.78
CA TRP A 245 -11.79 -19.25 10.24
C TRP A 245 -13.13 -19.76 10.78
N ALA A 246 -14.26 -19.18 10.34
CA ALA A 246 -15.58 -19.56 10.84
C ALA A 246 -15.90 -21.05 10.65
N GLU A 247 -15.52 -21.62 9.50
CA GLU A 247 -15.77 -23.01 9.13
C GLU A 247 -14.84 -24.00 9.85
N THR A 248 -13.60 -23.60 10.16
CA THR A 248 -12.58 -24.53 10.68
C THR A 248 -12.31 -24.39 12.18
N LYS A 249 -12.65 -23.26 12.82
CA LYS A 249 -12.32 -22.99 14.23
C LYS A 249 -12.83 -24.05 15.20
N ASP A 250 -14.04 -24.57 14.99
CA ASP A 250 -14.67 -25.51 15.94
C ASP A 250 -14.04 -26.90 15.83
N ALA A 251 -13.57 -27.29 14.64
CA ALA A 251 -12.77 -28.50 14.47
C ALA A 251 -11.39 -28.34 15.12
N ARG A 252 -10.75 -27.19 14.92
CA ARG A 252 -9.44 -26.88 15.51
C ARG A 252 -9.47 -26.78 17.04
N ALA A 253 -10.55 -26.24 17.61
CA ALA A 253 -10.73 -26.10 19.05
C ALA A 253 -10.78 -27.45 19.79
N LYS A 254 -11.04 -28.56 19.08
CA LYS A 254 -10.98 -29.93 19.65
C LYS A 254 -9.54 -30.43 19.82
N LEU A 255 -8.57 -29.82 19.14
CA LEU A 255 -7.16 -30.24 19.13
C LEU A 255 -6.30 -29.37 20.05
N GLY A 256 -6.64 -28.10 20.21
CA GLY A 256 -5.90 -27.16 21.04
C GLY A 256 -6.50 -25.75 21.03
N PRO A 257 -5.84 -24.76 21.67
CA PRO A 257 -6.32 -23.39 21.71
C PRO A 257 -6.42 -22.78 20.30
N VAL A 258 -7.50 -22.05 20.02
CA VAL A 258 -7.70 -21.33 18.75
C VAL A 258 -7.54 -19.84 19.00
N LEU A 259 -6.44 -19.28 18.48
CA LEU A 259 -6.11 -17.86 18.57
C LEU A 259 -6.45 -17.18 17.25
N VAL A 260 -6.92 -15.93 17.32
CA VAL A 260 -7.24 -15.12 16.14
C VAL A 260 -6.59 -13.76 16.28
N TYR A 261 -5.61 -13.49 15.44
CA TYR A 261 -5.08 -12.15 15.23
C TYR A 261 -5.75 -11.52 14.02
N ASP A 262 -6.69 -10.63 14.29
CA ASP A 262 -7.49 -9.93 13.28
C ASP A 262 -7.65 -8.47 13.71
N PRO A 263 -6.60 -7.65 13.47
CA PRO A 263 -6.60 -6.24 13.80
C PRO A 263 -7.61 -5.43 12.96
N GLY A 264 -8.15 -6.00 11.86
CA GLY A 264 -9.14 -5.35 10.99
C GLY A 264 -10.59 -5.65 11.35
N HIS A 265 -10.83 -6.52 12.34
CA HIS A 265 -12.16 -6.94 12.79
C HIS A 265 -13.02 -7.64 11.71
N LEU A 266 -12.40 -8.46 10.87
CA LEU A 266 -13.05 -9.22 9.79
C LEU A 266 -13.82 -10.47 10.26
N CYS A 267 -13.36 -11.13 11.34
CA CYS A 267 -14.00 -12.30 11.92
C CYS A 267 -15.11 -11.92 12.89
N ASP A 268 -16.19 -12.69 12.97
CA ASP A 268 -17.25 -12.49 13.97
C ASP A 268 -16.87 -13.09 15.33
N THR A 269 -15.98 -12.43 16.06
CA THR A 269 -15.56 -12.83 17.41
C THR A 269 -15.12 -11.63 18.26
N PRO A 270 -15.48 -11.60 19.56
CA PRO A 270 -14.92 -10.65 20.51
C PRO A 270 -13.55 -11.10 21.05
N ALA A 271 -13.21 -12.38 20.94
CA ALA A 271 -11.96 -12.94 21.45
C ALA A 271 -10.85 -12.82 20.40
N ARG A 272 -10.16 -11.66 20.41
CA ARG A 272 -9.04 -11.35 19.51
C ARG A 272 -7.74 -11.29 20.29
N LEU A 273 -6.70 -11.88 19.70
CA LEU A 273 -5.35 -11.84 20.23
C LEU A 273 -4.79 -10.42 20.11
N HIS A 274 -4.26 -9.87 21.19
CA HIS A 274 -3.41 -8.69 21.16
C HIS A 274 -1.95 -9.11 21.12
N TRP A 275 -1.18 -8.52 20.22
CA TRP A 275 0.22 -8.85 20.04
C TRP A 275 1.03 -7.58 19.85
N SER A 276 1.98 -7.34 20.75
CA SER A 276 2.85 -6.17 20.65
C SER A 276 4.05 -6.46 19.74
N PRO A 277 4.27 -5.68 18.66
CA PRO A 277 5.41 -5.91 17.78
C PRO A 277 6.79 -5.71 18.43
N THR A 278 6.86 -5.04 19.59
CA THR A 278 8.09 -4.91 20.39
C THR A 278 8.40 -6.16 21.22
N ALA A 279 7.46 -7.11 21.36
CA ALA A 279 7.68 -8.32 22.15
C ALA A 279 8.90 -9.11 21.66
N GLY A 280 9.83 -9.40 22.57
CA GLY A 280 11.08 -10.11 22.30
C GLY A 280 12.18 -9.29 21.63
N CYS A 281 11.92 -8.01 21.30
CA CYS A 281 12.90 -7.13 20.65
C CYS A 281 13.99 -6.63 21.61
N GLU A 282 13.96 -7.03 22.89
CA GLU A 282 15.11 -6.93 23.79
C GLU A 282 16.33 -7.68 23.23
N GLN A 283 16.09 -8.71 22.39
CA GLN A 283 17.15 -9.36 21.62
C GLN A 283 17.34 -8.61 20.28
N PRO A 284 18.56 -8.17 19.95
CA PRO A 284 18.83 -7.37 18.75
C PRO A 284 18.54 -8.12 17.44
N GLU A 285 18.74 -9.45 17.43
CA GLU A 285 18.41 -10.31 16.28
C GLU A 285 16.90 -10.40 16.06
N THR A 286 16.11 -10.53 17.12
CA THR A 286 14.65 -10.47 17.04
C THR A 286 14.19 -9.10 16.53
N ALA A 287 14.79 -8.01 17.00
CA ALA A 287 14.47 -6.66 16.53
C ALA A 287 14.78 -6.49 15.04
N ALA A 288 15.87 -7.08 14.53
CA ALA A 288 16.23 -7.06 13.11
C ALA A 288 15.26 -7.87 12.25
N ALA A 289 14.95 -9.11 12.66
CA ALA A 289 13.98 -9.94 11.96
C ALA A 289 12.57 -9.31 11.97
N ARG A 290 12.19 -8.69 13.10
CA ARG A 290 10.95 -7.94 13.25
C ARG A 290 10.88 -6.72 12.33
N SER A 291 11.95 -5.93 12.25
CA SER A 291 11.99 -4.74 11.39
C SER A 291 11.86 -5.13 9.92
N ALA A 292 12.60 -6.14 9.47
CA ALA A 292 12.50 -6.66 8.11
C ALA A 292 11.07 -7.13 7.79
N ALA A 293 10.42 -7.89 8.69
CA ALA A 293 9.07 -8.37 8.48
C ALA A 293 8.01 -7.26 8.49
N LEU A 294 8.14 -6.25 9.36
CA LEU A 294 7.25 -5.08 9.39
C LEU A 294 7.37 -4.23 8.11
N LEU A 295 8.57 -4.10 7.55
CA LEU A 295 8.79 -3.27 6.36
C LEU A 295 8.61 -4.00 5.03
N ALA A 296 8.61 -5.35 5.03
CA ALA A 296 8.50 -6.15 3.82
C ALA A 296 7.33 -5.78 2.90
N PRO A 297 6.11 -5.49 3.39
CA PRO A 297 5.00 -5.07 2.52
C PRO A 297 5.27 -3.79 1.73
N VAL A 298 5.96 -2.81 2.33
CA VAL A 298 6.19 -1.49 1.73
C VAL A 298 7.58 -1.36 1.11
N ARG A 299 8.41 -2.40 1.19
CA ARG A 299 9.81 -2.39 0.74
C ARG A 299 9.89 -2.11 -0.76
N PRO A 300 10.62 -1.06 -1.19
CA PRO A 300 10.91 -0.81 -2.59
C PRO A 300 11.64 -2.00 -3.24
N GLN A 301 11.30 -2.29 -4.49
CA GLN A 301 11.88 -3.43 -5.25
C GLN A 301 13.00 -2.98 -6.19
N ALA A 302 13.09 -1.69 -6.50
CA ALA A 302 14.13 -1.17 -7.38
C ALA A 302 15.47 -1.16 -6.65
N ARG A 303 16.53 -1.67 -7.29
CA ARG A 303 17.88 -1.73 -6.69
C ARG A 303 18.42 -0.36 -6.28
N ILE A 304 18.02 0.70 -6.97
CA ILE A 304 18.40 2.07 -6.64
C ILE A 304 17.90 2.52 -5.26
N ASP A 305 16.79 1.94 -4.79
CA ASP A 305 16.17 2.26 -3.49
C ASP A 305 16.64 1.33 -2.36
N ALA A 306 17.53 0.37 -2.64
CA ALA A 306 17.97 -0.64 -1.66
C ALA A 306 18.59 0.01 -0.42
N ALA A 307 19.49 0.98 -0.60
CA ALA A 307 20.13 1.68 0.52
C ALA A 307 19.11 2.41 1.42
N THR A 308 18.03 2.94 0.84
CA THR A 308 16.94 3.58 1.59
C THR A 308 16.17 2.55 2.42
N ALA A 309 15.85 1.39 1.83
CA ALA A 309 15.20 0.30 2.53
C ALA A 309 16.05 -0.25 3.69
N ASP A 310 17.35 -0.42 3.46
CA ASP A 310 18.29 -0.89 4.49
C ASP A 310 18.43 0.12 5.63
N THR A 311 18.41 1.41 5.30
CA THR A 311 18.38 2.49 6.31
C THR A 311 17.08 2.44 7.13
N ALA A 312 15.93 2.19 6.49
CA ALA A 312 14.65 2.07 7.20
C ALA A 312 14.62 0.88 8.15
N GLU A 313 15.13 -0.28 7.71
CA GLU A 313 15.25 -1.47 8.57
C GLU A 313 16.18 -1.24 9.75
N THR A 314 17.31 -0.57 9.52
CA THR A 314 18.28 -0.20 10.58
C THR A 314 17.64 0.72 11.62
N LEU A 315 16.99 1.80 11.16
CA LEU A 315 16.30 2.74 12.05
C LEU A 315 15.22 2.03 12.87
N LEU A 316 14.37 1.25 12.21
CA LEU A 316 13.27 0.53 12.85
C LEU A 316 13.77 -0.53 13.84
N GLN A 317 14.82 -1.28 13.50
CA GLN A 317 15.45 -2.24 14.42
C GLN A 317 15.90 -1.53 15.71
N CYS A 318 16.62 -0.42 15.58
CA CYS A 318 17.11 0.33 16.73
C CYS A 318 15.97 0.88 17.58
N TRP A 319 14.90 1.39 16.97
CA TRP A 319 13.72 1.86 17.68
C TRP A 319 12.94 0.74 18.37
N LEU A 320 12.76 -0.41 17.73
CA LEU A 320 12.10 -1.58 18.34
C LEU A 320 12.88 -2.07 19.57
N HIS A 321 14.20 -2.18 19.45
CA HIS A 321 15.05 -2.59 20.56
C HIS A 321 15.03 -1.57 21.70
N ALA A 322 15.17 -0.27 21.40
CA ALA A 322 15.07 0.80 22.39
C ALA A 322 13.70 0.80 23.11
N ALA A 323 12.61 0.59 22.37
CA ALA A 323 11.28 0.52 22.95
C ALA A 323 11.12 -0.71 23.86
N ALA A 324 11.62 -1.88 23.44
CA ALA A 324 11.49 -3.11 24.21
C ALA A 324 12.27 -3.07 25.52
N ILE A 325 13.54 -2.64 25.50
CA ILE A 325 14.38 -2.64 26.73
C ILE A 325 13.92 -1.65 27.79
N ASP A 326 13.28 -0.54 27.37
CA ASP A 326 12.74 0.51 28.26
C ASP A 326 11.24 0.32 28.55
N GLY A 327 10.61 -0.75 28.05
CA GLY A 327 9.20 -1.06 28.29
C GLY A 327 8.21 -0.08 27.66
N ARG A 328 8.56 0.55 26.54
CA ARG A 328 7.69 1.52 25.85
C ARG A 328 6.65 0.83 24.97
N PRO A 329 5.44 1.41 24.87
CA PRO A 329 4.41 0.88 23.98
C PRO A 329 4.81 1.04 22.51
N PHE A 330 4.34 0.13 21.64
CA PHE A 330 4.68 0.14 20.21
C PHE A 330 4.39 1.48 19.51
N ARG A 331 3.35 2.21 19.92
CA ARG A 331 3.05 3.57 19.39
C ARG A 331 4.22 4.55 19.51
N GLN A 332 5.13 4.35 20.45
CA GLN A 332 6.32 5.19 20.60
C GLN A 332 7.28 5.04 19.42
N VAL A 333 7.42 3.84 18.87
CA VAL A 333 8.25 3.57 17.69
C VAL A 333 7.75 4.40 16.50
N HIS A 334 6.43 4.45 16.31
CA HIS A 334 5.83 5.28 15.27
C HIS A 334 6.06 6.79 15.53
N ARG A 335 6.01 7.24 16.79
CA ARG A 335 6.32 8.63 17.16
C ARG A 335 7.76 9.02 16.81
N TRP A 336 8.73 8.13 17.05
CA TRP A 336 10.13 8.37 16.67
C TRP A 336 10.31 8.38 15.15
N ALA A 337 9.59 7.52 14.41
CA ALA A 337 9.60 7.52 12.94
C ALA A 337 9.06 8.83 12.33
N LEU A 338 8.09 9.47 12.97
CA LEU A 338 7.57 10.80 12.59
C LEU A 338 8.55 11.96 12.90
N GLY A 339 9.75 11.67 13.43
CA GLY A 339 10.76 12.66 13.80
C GLY A 339 10.60 13.25 15.21
N GLY A 340 9.54 12.89 15.93
CA GLY A 340 9.32 13.35 17.30
C GLY A 340 10.37 12.79 18.25
N SER A 341 11.15 13.66 18.91
CA SER A 341 12.20 13.27 19.88
C SER A 341 13.22 12.26 19.31
N ALA A 342 13.69 12.43 18.06
CA ALA A 342 14.56 11.47 17.38
C ALA A 342 15.85 11.06 18.12
N HIS A 343 16.36 11.92 19.03
CA HIS A 343 17.53 11.63 19.86
C HIS A 343 17.24 10.88 21.16
N GLU A 344 15.97 10.80 21.58
CA GLU A 344 15.53 10.03 22.74
C GLU A 344 15.95 8.54 22.66
N PRO A 345 15.69 7.80 21.56
CA PRO A 345 16.13 6.42 21.44
C PRO A 345 17.66 6.29 21.43
N VAL A 346 18.40 7.25 20.86
CA VAL A 346 19.88 7.26 20.91
C VAL A 346 20.36 7.34 22.35
N ARG A 347 19.82 8.27 23.14
CA ARG A 347 20.18 8.42 24.56
C ARG A 347 19.87 7.15 25.34
N LEU A 348 18.67 6.59 25.14
CA LEU A 348 18.23 5.35 25.78
C LEU A 348 19.20 4.20 25.48
N LEU A 349 19.57 4.00 24.21
CA LEU A 349 20.53 2.97 23.81
C LEU A 349 21.94 3.20 24.34
N ARG A 350 22.34 4.44 24.68
CA ARG A 350 23.64 4.73 25.29
C ARG A 350 23.68 4.45 26.79
N THR A 351 22.57 4.65 27.48
CA THR A 351 22.54 4.64 28.96
C THR A 351 21.92 3.37 29.54
N HIS A 352 21.09 2.66 28.77
CA HIS A 352 20.34 1.53 29.29
C HIS A 352 21.25 0.28 29.39
N PRO A 353 21.31 -0.42 30.54
CA PRO A 353 22.24 -1.53 30.76
C PRO A 353 21.97 -2.75 29.87
N LYS A 354 20.73 -2.92 29.39
CA LYS A 354 20.36 -4.01 28.46
C LYS A 354 20.50 -3.63 26.97
N ALA A 355 20.99 -2.43 26.66
CA ALA A 355 21.15 -2.03 25.27
C ALA A 355 22.23 -2.87 24.58
N ALA A 356 21.92 -3.40 23.40
CA ALA A 356 22.91 -4.14 22.62
C ALA A 356 24.02 -3.20 22.16
N SER A 357 25.27 -3.67 22.29
CA SER A 357 26.45 -2.90 21.92
C SER A 357 26.41 -2.46 20.46
N GLY A 358 26.86 -1.23 20.19
CA GLY A 358 26.93 -0.66 18.84
C GLY A 358 25.61 -0.09 18.29
N LEU A 359 24.43 -0.50 18.78
CA LEU A 359 23.15 -0.01 18.24
C LEU A 359 22.95 1.51 18.42
N ALA A 360 23.46 2.08 19.51
CA ALA A 360 23.42 3.54 19.71
C ALA A 360 24.18 4.30 18.61
N GLY A 361 25.40 3.84 18.28
CA GLY A 361 26.23 4.43 17.23
C GLY A 361 25.67 4.17 15.83
N LEU A 362 25.12 2.97 15.61
CA LEU A 362 24.42 2.63 14.37
C LEU A 362 23.21 3.53 14.12
N LEU A 363 22.38 3.75 15.14
CA LEU A 363 21.23 4.65 15.07
C LEU A 363 21.66 6.10 14.81
N GLU A 364 22.67 6.60 15.54
CA GLU A 364 23.18 7.96 15.34
C GLU A 364 23.77 8.15 13.94
N SER A 365 24.52 7.17 13.43
CA SER A 365 25.04 7.18 12.06
C SER A 365 23.90 7.24 11.03
N ALA A 366 22.88 6.39 11.17
CA ALA A 366 21.72 6.36 10.28
C ALA A 366 20.90 7.68 10.33
N LEU A 367 20.85 8.34 11.49
CA LEU A 367 20.14 9.63 11.66
C LEU A 367 20.92 10.84 11.13
N THR A 368 22.24 10.74 10.95
CA THR A 368 23.10 11.90 10.62
C THR A 368 23.76 11.84 9.25
N ALA A 369 24.04 10.65 8.71
CA ALA A 369 24.88 10.48 7.51
C ALA A 369 24.29 11.09 6.22
N HIS A 370 23.04 10.75 5.88
CA HIS A 370 22.41 11.15 4.62
C HIS A 370 20.98 11.67 4.86
N PRO A 371 20.78 13.00 4.92
CA PRO A 371 19.48 13.59 5.28
C PRO A 371 18.31 13.14 4.41
N GLU A 372 18.47 13.15 3.08
CA GLU A 372 17.43 12.73 2.13
C GLU A 372 17.09 11.24 2.28
N ARG A 373 18.11 10.38 2.36
CA ARG A 373 17.91 8.93 2.54
C ARG A 373 17.21 8.63 3.87
N ARG A 374 17.59 9.32 4.94
CA ARG A 374 16.95 9.22 6.26
C ARG A 374 15.48 9.62 6.18
N GLU A 375 15.17 10.75 5.53
CA GLU A 375 13.80 11.22 5.37
C GLU A 375 12.94 10.22 4.59
N MET A 376 13.46 9.67 3.48
CA MET A 376 12.79 8.62 2.71
C MET A 376 12.60 7.34 3.55
N ALA A 377 13.59 6.94 4.34
CA ALA A 377 13.51 5.78 5.23
C ALA A 377 12.48 5.97 6.36
N GLN A 378 12.41 7.17 6.94
CA GLN A 378 11.37 7.54 7.90
C GLN A 378 9.98 7.51 7.26
N ALA A 379 9.82 8.09 6.07
CA ALA A 379 8.57 8.08 5.32
C ALA A 379 8.09 6.65 5.01
N LEU A 380 9.00 5.73 4.70
CA LEU A 380 8.70 4.31 4.52
C LEU A 380 8.16 3.68 5.81
N THR A 381 8.78 3.96 6.95
CA THR A 381 8.32 3.44 8.26
C THR A 381 6.96 4.04 8.65
N VAL A 382 6.77 5.34 8.47
CA VAL A 382 5.50 6.03 8.72
C VAL A 382 4.39 5.44 7.84
N ARG A 383 4.67 5.17 6.57
CA ARG A 383 3.73 4.50 5.67
C ARG A 383 3.38 3.10 6.13
N ALA A 384 4.36 2.29 6.54
CA ALA A 384 4.12 0.94 7.08
C ALA A 384 3.15 0.99 8.28
N PHE A 385 3.22 2.03 9.11
CA PHE A 385 2.42 2.15 10.32
C PHE A 385 1.22 3.08 10.19
N GLY A 386 0.82 3.48 8.97
CA GLY A 386 -0.31 4.39 8.74
C GLY A 386 -1.63 3.90 9.35
N ALA A 387 -1.81 2.58 9.42
CA ALA A 387 -2.98 1.94 10.01
C ALA A 387 -3.08 2.10 11.54
N LEU A 388 -2.01 2.52 12.23
CA LEU A 388 -2.06 2.87 13.66
C LEU A 388 -2.85 4.15 13.95
N SER A 389 -3.36 4.86 12.94
CA SER A 389 -4.36 5.91 13.14
C SER A 389 -5.68 5.34 13.70
N SER A 390 -6.03 4.12 13.28
CA SER A 390 -7.19 3.38 13.77
C SER A 390 -7.03 2.92 15.22
N VAL A 391 -8.09 3.05 16.02
CA VAL A 391 -8.10 2.63 17.45
C VAL A 391 -7.93 1.12 17.58
N HIS A 392 -8.79 0.34 16.94
CA HIS A 392 -8.74 -1.13 16.98
C HIS A 392 -7.38 -1.74 16.60
N ILE A 393 -6.69 -1.18 15.60
CA ILE A 393 -5.34 -1.65 15.20
C ILE A 393 -4.29 -1.29 16.26
N ARG A 394 -4.41 -0.12 16.91
CA ARG A 394 -3.53 0.24 18.05
C ARG A 394 -3.77 -0.68 19.23
N ASP A 395 -5.03 -0.97 19.54
CA ASP A 395 -5.41 -1.84 20.64
C ASP A 395 -4.83 -3.25 20.39
N ALA A 396 -4.94 -3.78 19.17
CA ALA A 396 -4.32 -5.05 18.77
C ALA A 396 -2.79 -5.10 18.94
N CYS A 397 -2.11 -3.95 19.02
CA CYS A 397 -0.67 -3.85 19.30
C CYS A 397 -0.31 -3.71 20.79
N THR A 398 -1.32 -3.66 21.66
CA THR A 398 -1.13 -3.46 23.09
C THR A 398 -0.70 -4.76 23.74
N PRO A 399 0.36 -4.76 24.57
CA PRO A 399 0.79 -5.97 25.26
C PRO A 399 -0.30 -6.44 26.23
N ASN A 400 -0.66 -7.72 26.11
CA ASN A 400 -1.54 -8.41 27.04
C ASN A 400 -0.83 -9.69 27.52
N ARG A 401 -0.74 -9.88 28.85
CA ARG A 401 -0.04 -11.01 29.46
C ARG A 401 -0.71 -12.35 29.13
N SER A 402 -2.05 -12.42 29.13
CA SER A 402 -2.75 -13.67 28.79
C SER A 402 -2.47 -14.06 27.34
N ASP A 403 -2.52 -13.08 26.45
CA ASP A 403 -2.33 -13.29 25.01
C ASP A 403 -0.89 -13.68 24.68
N SER A 404 0.08 -13.08 25.40
CA SER A 404 1.49 -13.44 25.25
C SER A 404 1.74 -14.88 25.68
N LEU A 405 1.19 -15.31 26.82
CA LEU A 405 1.32 -16.69 27.29
C LEU A 405 0.62 -17.67 26.34
N ALA A 406 -0.58 -17.35 25.88
CA ALA A 406 -1.31 -18.17 24.93
C ALA A 406 -0.56 -18.31 23.59
N LEU A 407 0.02 -17.21 23.07
CA LEU A 407 0.82 -17.23 21.85
C LEU A 407 2.16 -17.98 22.01
N GLU A 408 2.73 -18.03 23.21
CA GLU A 408 3.94 -18.81 23.49
C GLU A 408 3.65 -20.31 23.65
N SER A 409 2.46 -20.67 24.14
CA SER A 409 2.12 -22.07 24.45
C SER A 409 1.31 -22.78 23.37
N PHE A 410 0.60 -22.06 22.49
CA PHE A 410 -0.36 -22.69 21.55
C PHE A 410 0.27 -23.81 20.72
N ALA A 411 1.53 -23.66 20.28
CA ALA A 411 2.18 -24.66 19.46
C ALA A 411 2.40 -25.98 20.22
N ALA A 412 2.82 -25.89 21.49
CA ALA A 412 2.99 -27.05 22.37
C ALA A 412 1.65 -27.69 22.77
N GLU A 413 0.57 -26.90 22.78
CA GLU A 413 -0.79 -27.34 23.08
C GLU A 413 -1.57 -27.82 21.84
N GLY A 414 -0.94 -28.00 20.68
CA GLY A 414 -1.62 -28.42 19.44
C GLY A 414 -2.57 -27.37 18.85
N GLY A 415 -2.45 -26.12 19.31
CA GLY A 415 -3.31 -25.00 18.97
C GLY A 415 -3.14 -24.46 17.55
N THR A 416 -4.00 -23.50 17.21
CA THR A 416 -4.02 -22.87 15.89
C THR A 416 -4.05 -21.37 16.02
N LEU A 417 -3.17 -20.68 15.29
CA LEU A 417 -3.24 -19.23 15.14
C LEU A 417 -3.77 -18.88 13.75
N TYR A 418 -4.91 -18.18 13.72
CA TYR A 418 -5.41 -17.52 12.53
C TYR A 418 -4.91 -16.09 12.49
N VAL A 419 -4.29 -15.70 11.38
CA VAL A 419 -3.87 -14.34 11.04
C VAL A 419 -4.73 -13.90 9.87
N VAL A 420 -5.71 -13.03 10.16
CA VAL A 420 -6.74 -12.64 9.19
C VAL A 420 -6.57 -11.18 8.84
N GLY A 421 -6.65 -10.86 7.55
CA GLY A 421 -6.45 -9.50 7.07
C GLY A 421 -7.09 -9.21 5.73
N GLU A 422 -7.28 -7.93 5.46
CA GLU A 422 -7.77 -7.49 4.15
C GLU A 422 -6.76 -7.81 3.06
N PRO A 423 -7.20 -8.31 1.89
CA PRO A 423 -6.31 -8.53 0.78
C PRO A 423 -5.94 -7.20 0.10
N ILE A 424 -4.65 -6.85 0.07
CA ILE A 424 -4.13 -5.62 -0.52
C ILE A 424 -3.08 -5.94 -1.59
N GLU A 425 -3.37 -5.55 -2.83
CA GLU A 425 -2.47 -5.79 -3.97
C GLU A 425 -1.27 -4.83 -4.00
N ASP A 426 -1.50 -3.52 -3.74
CA ASP A 426 -0.46 -2.50 -3.73
C ASP A 426 -0.28 -1.84 -2.34
N PRO A 427 0.36 -2.55 -1.38
CA PRO A 427 0.60 -2.06 -0.02
C PRO A 427 1.47 -0.79 0.03
N ARG A 428 2.16 -0.42 -1.07
CA ARG A 428 2.98 0.80 -1.12
C ARG A 428 2.14 2.08 -1.19
N SER A 429 0.85 2.00 -1.52
CA SER A 429 -0.07 3.13 -1.47
C SER A 429 -0.79 3.22 -0.12
N GLY A 430 -1.11 2.07 0.49
CA GLY A 430 -1.70 1.96 1.81
C GLY A 430 -1.65 0.51 2.29
N PRO A 431 -0.77 0.15 3.23
CA PRO A 431 -0.55 -1.25 3.58
C PRO A 431 -1.57 -1.81 4.58
N GLY A 432 -2.49 -0.99 5.11
CA GLY A 432 -3.43 -1.42 6.15
C GLY A 432 -2.71 -2.08 7.32
N ALA A 433 -3.27 -3.18 7.85
CA ALA A 433 -2.63 -3.96 8.91
C ALA A 433 -1.55 -4.94 8.40
N MET A 434 -1.28 -5.03 7.09
CA MET A 434 -0.37 -6.03 6.50
C MET A 434 1.01 -6.11 7.16
N PRO A 435 1.66 -5.00 7.56
CA PRO A 435 2.93 -5.02 8.30
C PRO A 435 2.85 -5.84 9.59
N LEU A 436 1.76 -5.67 10.35
CA LEU A 436 1.54 -6.39 11.60
C LEU A 436 1.28 -7.87 11.36
N LEU A 437 0.43 -8.19 10.37
CA LEU A 437 0.13 -9.58 9.97
C LEU A 437 1.39 -10.31 9.51
N THR A 438 2.19 -9.67 8.66
CA THR A 438 3.47 -10.19 8.15
C THR A 438 4.46 -10.43 9.28
N ALA A 439 4.55 -9.48 10.21
CA ALA A 439 5.45 -9.57 11.36
C ALA A 439 5.05 -10.70 12.32
N LEU A 440 3.76 -10.83 12.66
CA LEU A 440 3.28 -11.90 13.54
C LEU A 440 3.44 -13.28 12.89
N ALA A 441 3.04 -13.43 11.63
CA ALA A 441 3.20 -14.70 10.92
C ALA A 441 4.69 -15.09 10.82
N SER A 442 5.57 -14.13 10.50
CA SER A 442 7.03 -14.36 10.51
C SER A 442 7.57 -14.71 11.90
N HIS A 443 7.02 -14.11 12.96
CA HIS A 443 7.38 -14.43 14.34
C HIS A 443 7.11 -15.90 14.69
N VAL A 444 5.93 -16.38 14.29
CA VAL A 444 5.45 -17.73 14.60
C VAL A 444 6.24 -18.77 13.81
N VAL A 445 6.50 -18.51 12.52
CA VAL A 445 7.39 -19.35 11.72
C VAL A 445 8.78 -19.44 12.35
N GLU A 446 9.35 -18.31 12.79
CA GLU A 446 10.65 -18.30 13.46
C GLU A 446 10.62 -18.96 14.85
N HIS A 447 9.51 -18.87 15.57
CA HIS A 447 9.31 -19.62 16.80
C HIS A 447 9.33 -21.14 16.53
N GLY A 448 8.59 -21.59 15.51
CA GLY A 448 8.60 -22.99 15.07
C GLY A 448 10.00 -23.49 14.67
N ARG A 449 10.77 -22.69 13.91
CA ARG A 449 12.16 -23.04 13.56
C ARG A 449 13.05 -23.22 14.78
N ARG A 450 12.93 -22.31 15.75
CA ARG A 450 13.68 -22.40 17.02
C ARG A 450 13.24 -23.58 17.87
N MET A 451 11.96 -23.97 17.84
CA MET A 451 11.50 -25.19 18.50
C MET A 451 12.09 -26.44 17.83
N ALA A 452 12.06 -26.51 16.51
CA ALA A 452 12.65 -27.62 15.74
C ALA A 452 14.16 -27.75 16.01
N ALA A 453 14.90 -26.65 15.99
CA ALA A 453 16.34 -26.66 16.27
C ALA A 453 16.71 -27.12 17.69
N ARG A 454 15.76 -27.06 18.65
CA ARG A 454 15.96 -27.54 20.02
C ARG A 454 15.39 -28.94 20.26
N SER A 455 14.69 -29.53 19.31
CA SER A 455 14.19 -30.90 19.45
C SER A 455 15.34 -31.90 19.24
N SER A 456 15.21 -33.11 19.80
CA SER A 456 16.22 -34.15 19.67
C SER A 456 16.54 -34.50 18.23
N ASP A 457 15.51 -34.47 17.38
CA ASP A 457 15.57 -34.92 15.99
C ASP A 457 15.82 -33.75 15.02
N GLY A 458 16.02 -32.52 15.54
CA GLY A 458 16.20 -31.30 14.74
C GLY A 458 14.94 -30.88 13.97
N ARG A 459 13.80 -31.51 14.26
CA ARG A 459 12.53 -31.39 13.57
C ARG A 459 11.38 -31.25 14.56
N LEU A 460 10.38 -30.42 14.23
CA LEU A 460 9.17 -30.29 15.03
C LEU A 460 8.27 -31.53 14.88
N ASP A 461 7.91 -32.16 16.00
CA ASP A 461 6.97 -33.28 16.07
C ASP A 461 6.02 -33.12 17.28
N PRO A 462 4.69 -33.02 17.07
CA PRO A 462 3.99 -33.01 15.78
C PRO A 462 4.36 -31.79 14.92
N PRO A 463 4.32 -31.89 13.58
CA PRO A 463 4.66 -30.79 12.70
C PRO A 463 3.66 -29.63 12.81
N MET A 464 4.16 -28.40 12.67
CA MET A 464 3.34 -27.20 12.60
C MET A 464 2.97 -26.91 11.14
N THR A 465 1.72 -27.16 10.77
CA THR A 465 1.24 -26.93 9.40
C THR A 465 1.03 -25.44 9.14
N LEU A 466 1.60 -24.93 8.04
CA LEU A 466 1.46 -23.53 7.65
C LEU A 466 0.54 -23.45 6.43
N VAL A 467 -0.69 -22.96 6.63
CA VAL A 467 -1.66 -22.74 5.55
C VAL A 467 -1.68 -21.25 5.23
N LEU A 468 -1.06 -20.89 4.12
CA LEU A 468 -0.77 -19.51 3.74
C LEU A 468 -1.68 -19.09 2.57
N ASP A 469 -2.96 -18.90 2.86
CA ASP A 469 -3.97 -18.47 1.88
C ASP A 469 -3.88 -16.99 1.57
N ASP A 470 -3.84 -16.67 0.28
CA ASP A 470 -3.70 -15.31 -0.26
C ASP A 470 -2.50 -14.55 0.34
N VAL A 471 -1.44 -15.28 0.69
CA VAL A 471 -0.32 -14.78 1.51
C VAL A 471 0.38 -13.57 0.90
N ALA A 472 0.45 -13.49 -0.43
CA ALA A 472 1.00 -12.33 -1.11
C ALA A 472 0.17 -11.06 -0.87
N ALA A 473 -1.15 -11.15 -0.79
CA ALA A 473 -2.04 -10.02 -0.56
C ALA A 473 -2.34 -9.75 0.93
N VAL A 474 -2.04 -10.69 1.84
CA VAL A 474 -2.39 -10.58 3.27
C VAL A 474 -1.17 -10.41 4.18
N ALA A 475 -0.13 -11.23 4.00
CA ALA A 475 1.04 -11.25 4.88
C ALA A 475 2.29 -11.79 4.15
N PRO A 476 2.91 -11.00 3.24
CA PRO A 476 4.04 -11.44 2.42
C PRO A 476 5.28 -11.75 3.27
N LEU A 477 5.46 -13.02 3.64
CA LEU A 477 6.59 -13.46 4.46
C LEU A 477 7.93 -13.23 3.72
N PRO A 478 8.91 -12.51 4.31
CA PRO A 478 10.18 -12.23 3.66
C PRO A 478 10.94 -13.49 3.23
N ARG A 479 10.88 -14.53 4.05
CA ARG A 479 11.57 -15.82 3.85
C ARG A 479 10.62 -16.95 3.39
N LEU A 480 9.57 -16.61 2.63
CA LEU A 480 8.66 -17.62 2.09
C LEU A 480 9.38 -18.64 1.17
N PRO A 481 10.28 -18.26 0.25
CA PRO A 481 10.94 -19.24 -0.62
C PRO A 481 11.76 -20.28 0.15
N GLU A 482 12.54 -19.82 1.14
CA GLU A 482 13.30 -20.70 2.04
C GLU A 482 12.38 -21.62 2.86
N LEU A 483 11.22 -21.10 3.29
CA LEU A 483 10.22 -21.87 4.02
C LEU A 483 9.58 -22.95 3.15
N LEU A 484 9.29 -22.66 1.88
CA LEU A 484 8.75 -23.65 0.93
C LEU A 484 9.78 -24.72 0.57
N ALA A 485 11.05 -24.33 0.45
CA ALA A 485 12.14 -25.26 0.14
C ALA A 485 12.46 -26.22 1.29
N ASN A 486 12.62 -25.69 2.52
CA ASN A 486 13.22 -26.44 3.63
C ASN A 486 12.25 -26.67 4.81
N GLY A 487 11.06 -26.06 4.79
CA GLY A 487 10.12 -26.07 5.91
C GLY A 487 9.71 -27.47 6.32
N ARG A 488 9.47 -28.36 5.35
CA ARG A 488 9.04 -29.74 5.60
C ARG A 488 10.04 -30.54 6.44
N ASP A 489 11.34 -30.34 6.19
CA ASP A 489 12.43 -31.02 6.90
C ASP A 489 12.52 -30.58 8.37
N MET A 490 12.17 -29.32 8.65
CA MET A 490 12.09 -28.77 10.01
C MET A 490 10.76 -29.06 10.71
N GLY A 491 9.81 -29.76 10.06
CA GLY A 491 8.48 -29.99 10.64
C GLY A 491 7.55 -28.79 10.52
N LEU A 492 7.78 -27.94 9.52
CA LEU A 492 7.00 -26.76 9.16
C LEU A 492 6.46 -26.87 7.73
N PRO A 493 5.66 -27.91 7.39
CA PRO A 493 5.13 -28.06 6.04
C PRO A 493 4.25 -26.87 5.68
N ALA A 494 4.61 -26.17 4.59
CA ALA A 494 3.92 -24.97 4.13
C ALA A 494 3.14 -25.23 2.84
N LEU A 495 1.92 -24.71 2.81
CA LEU A 495 1.05 -24.63 1.64
C LEU A 495 0.77 -23.16 1.34
N ALA A 496 1.38 -22.63 0.29
CA ALA A 496 1.15 -21.27 -0.20
C ALA A 496 0.06 -21.27 -1.28
N LEU A 497 -1.05 -20.56 -1.02
CA LEU A 497 -2.11 -20.38 -2.00
C LEU A 497 -2.06 -18.94 -2.52
N LEU A 498 -1.82 -18.78 -3.81
CA LEU A 498 -1.55 -17.50 -4.46
C LEU A 498 -2.57 -17.24 -5.57
N ARG A 499 -2.84 -15.97 -5.89
CA ARG A 499 -3.80 -15.63 -6.96
C ARG A 499 -3.25 -15.93 -8.34
N SER A 500 -1.97 -15.61 -8.55
CA SER A 500 -1.28 -15.81 -9.81
C SER A 500 0.24 -15.89 -9.60
N TRP A 501 0.92 -16.45 -10.59
CA TRP A 501 2.38 -16.46 -10.62
C TRP A 501 2.99 -15.06 -10.74
N GLU A 502 2.31 -14.13 -11.43
CA GLU A 502 2.77 -12.74 -11.54
C GLU A 502 2.77 -12.03 -10.19
N GLN A 503 1.74 -12.26 -9.37
CA GLN A 503 1.66 -11.74 -8.01
C GLN A 503 2.81 -12.29 -7.16
N ALA A 504 3.08 -13.60 -7.28
CA ALA A 504 4.18 -14.26 -6.59
C ALA A 504 5.53 -13.65 -6.98
N ARG A 505 5.81 -13.52 -8.29
CA ARG A 505 7.05 -12.94 -8.80
C ARG A 505 7.23 -11.47 -8.43
N ALA A 506 6.14 -10.71 -8.29
CA ALA A 506 6.19 -9.33 -7.83
C ALA A 506 6.60 -9.20 -6.36
N ARG A 507 6.29 -10.20 -5.52
CA ARG A 507 6.66 -10.21 -4.09
C ARG A 507 7.97 -10.93 -3.81
N TRP A 508 8.25 -12.02 -4.54
CA TRP A 508 9.47 -12.82 -4.42
C TRP A 508 10.15 -12.98 -5.79
N PRO A 509 10.98 -12.02 -6.21
CA PRO A 509 11.63 -12.05 -7.52
C PRO A 509 12.58 -13.23 -7.73
N GLN A 510 13.08 -13.83 -6.63
CA GLN A 510 13.95 -15.00 -6.65
C GLN A 510 13.18 -16.33 -6.86
N GLY A 511 11.84 -16.29 -6.91
CA GLY A 511 10.97 -17.45 -7.04
C GLY A 511 10.39 -17.93 -5.70
N VAL A 512 9.26 -18.65 -5.79
CA VAL A 512 8.59 -19.42 -4.72
C VAL A 512 8.26 -20.82 -5.21
#